data_AF-A0A0S8BUF3-F1
#
_entry.id   AF-A0A0S8BUF3-F1
#
_cell.length_a   1.000
_cell.length_b   1.000
_cell.length_c   1.000
_cell.angle_alpha   90.00
_cell.angle_beta   90.00
_cell.angle_gamma   90.00
#
_symmetry.space_group_name_H-M   'P 1'
#
loop_
_entity.id
_entity.type
_entity.pdbx_description
1 polymer ?
#
loop_
_entity_poly.entity_id
_entity_poly.type
_entity_poly.pdbx_seq_one_letter_code
_entity_poly.pdbx_strand_id
1 'polypeptide(L)'
;HLAMIVGEVEGAEDLLVRVHSECLTGEGFHSLRCDCRDQLDLALARIQDAGAGVLLYLRQEGRGIGLGNKIRAYAKQDEGLDTVDANLALGFEDDLRGYQVAADMLRDLGVRSVVLMTNNPRKVEGLKQDGIVVTRREPHEVEAHEHNREYLKTKQDRLGHLGNNGNEE
;
A
#
# COMPACT_ATOMS: atom_id res chain seq x y z
N HIS A 1 5.10 10.92 -8.12
CA HIS A 1 4.08 9.85 -8.18
C HIS A 1 3.96 9.40 -9.63
N LEU A 2 3.41 8.23 -9.89
CA LEU A 2 3.19 7.70 -11.24
C LEU A 2 1.85 6.95 -11.28
N ALA A 3 1.09 7.06 -12.37
CA ALA A 3 -0.04 6.17 -12.67
C ALA A 3 0.38 5.21 -13.77
N MET A 4 0.17 3.91 -13.55
CA MET A 4 0.30 2.86 -14.57
C MET A 4 -1.11 2.41 -14.92
N ILE A 5 -1.46 2.51 -16.19
CA ILE A 5 -2.84 2.34 -16.68
C ILE A 5 -2.87 1.17 -17.65
N VAL A 6 -3.87 0.31 -17.48
CA VAL A 6 -4.25 -0.72 -18.45
C VAL A 6 -5.68 -0.41 -18.89
N GLY A 7 -5.93 -0.49 -20.20
CA GLY A 7 -7.25 -0.26 -20.78
C GLY A 7 -7.73 1.20 -20.75
N GLU A 8 -9.01 1.38 -21.04
CA GLU A 8 -9.70 2.68 -20.98
C GLU A 8 -10.26 2.91 -19.58
N VAL A 9 -9.94 4.06 -18.98
CA VAL A 9 -10.25 4.36 -17.57
C VAL A 9 -11.08 5.62 -17.36
N GLU A 10 -11.15 6.50 -18.36
CA GLU A 10 -11.93 7.73 -18.28
C GLU A 10 -13.44 7.41 -18.21
N GLY A 11 -14.12 7.97 -17.21
CA GLY A 11 -15.53 7.70 -16.96
C GLY A 11 -15.82 6.31 -16.40
N ALA A 12 -14.80 5.49 -16.12
CA ALA A 12 -14.97 4.15 -15.60
C ALA A 12 -15.62 4.15 -14.21
N GLU A 13 -16.49 3.16 -13.99
CA GLU A 13 -17.12 2.84 -12.71
C GLU A 13 -16.62 1.47 -12.26
N ASP A 14 -16.49 1.27 -10.95
CA ASP A 14 -15.94 0.07 -10.32
C ASP A 14 -14.55 -0.31 -10.86
N LEU A 15 -13.74 0.70 -11.20
CA LEU A 15 -12.42 0.47 -11.76
C LEU A 15 -11.50 -0.18 -10.73
N LEU A 16 -10.80 -1.24 -11.13
CA LEU A 16 -9.84 -1.91 -10.26
C LEU A 16 -8.60 -1.01 -10.05
N VAL A 17 -8.36 -0.61 -8.80
CA VAL A 17 -7.30 0.35 -8.45
C VAL A 17 -6.40 -0.20 -7.34
N ARG A 18 -5.09 -0.02 -7.52
CA ARG A 18 -4.08 -0.21 -6.48
C ARG A 18 -3.40 1.10 -6.14
N VAL A 19 -3.50 1.53 -4.87
CA VAL A 19 -2.62 2.58 -4.32
C VAL A 19 -1.39 1.92 -3.72
N HIS A 20 -0.23 2.06 -4.36
CA HIS A 20 1.03 1.47 -3.95
C HIS A 20 1.96 2.54 -3.36
N SER A 21 2.56 2.29 -2.19
CA SER A 21 3.59 3.19 -1.63
C SER A 21 4.96 2.64 -1.98
N GLU A 22 5.81 3.48 -2.57
CA GLU A 22 7.19 3.17 -2.96
C GLU A 22 7.96 2.45 -1.83
N CYS A 23 8.68 1.40 -2.22
CA CYS A 23 9.57 0.65 -1.36
C CYS A 23 10.79 0.19 -2.17
N LEU A 24 11.80 1.05 -2.29
CA LEU A 24 13.02 0.80 -3.07
C LEU A 24 13.73 -0.48 -2.62
N THR A 25 13.79 -0.74 -1.31
CA THR A 25 14.44 -1.95 -0.80
C THR A 25 13.76 -3.22 -1.28
N GLY A 26 12.42 -3.27 -1.26
CA GLY A 26 11.67 -4.43 -1.75
C GLY A 26 11.71 -4.53 -3.26
N GLU A 27 11.39 -3.43 -3.94
CA GLU A 27 11.11 -3.41 -5.38
C GLU A 27 12.38 -3.33 -6.23
N GLY A 28 13.36 -2.51 -5.83
CA GLY A 28 14.60 -2.31 -6.57
C GLY A 28 15.73 -3.27 -6.15
N PHE A 29 15.81 -3.60 -4.85
CA PHE A 29 16.88 -4.44 -4.30
C PHE A 29 16.44 -5.85 -3.90
N HIS A 30 15.18 -6.21 -4.15
CA HIS A 30 14.63 -7.54 -3.89
C HIS A 30 14.76 -7.97 -2.42
N SER A 31 14.61 -7.02 -1.49
CA SER A 31 14.65 -7.28 -0.05
C SER A 31 13.56 -8.28 0.36
N LEU A 32 13.98 -9.32 1.07
CA LEU A 32 13.09 -10.32 1.69
C LEU A 32 12.48 -9.84 3.03
N ARG A 33 12.87 -8.67 3.55
CA ARG A 33 12.34 -8.15 4.83
C ARG A 33 10.88 -7.69 4.76
N CYS A 34 10.35 -7.47 3.56
CA CYS A 34 8.99 -6.96 3.35
C CYS A 34 8.35 -7.63 2.14
N ASP A 35 7.04 -7.50 2.03
CA ASP A 35 6.19 -8.04 0.96
C ASP A 35 5.93 -7.05 -0.19
N CYS A 36 6.60 -5.88 -0.20
CA CYS A 36 6.24 -4.79 -1.10
C CYS A 36 6.38 -5.14 -2.60
N ARG A 37 7.39 -5.94 -2.95
CA ARG A 37 7.59 -6.41 -4.32
C ARG A 37 6.48 -7.36 -4.75
N ASP A 38 6.22 -8.39 -3.96
CA ASP A 38 5.17 -9.37 -4.28
C ASP A 38 3.80 -8.68 -4.37
N GLN A 39 3.53 -7.70 -3.52
CA GLN A 39 2.31 -6.89 -3.60
C GLN A 39 2.26 -6.02 -4.88
N LEU A 40 3.39 -5.50 -5.36
CA LEU A 40 3.45 -4.75 -6.61
C LEU A 40 3.17 -5.68 -7.80
N ASP A 41 3.86 -6.82 -7.85
CA ASP A 41 3.75 -7.82 -8.92
C ASP A 41 2.32 -8.38 -9.00
N LEU A 42 1.72 -8.74 -7.86
CA LEU A 42 0.32 -9.18 -7.78
C LEU A 42 -0.65 -8.12 -8.29
N ALA A 43 -0.44 -6.85 -7.93
CA ALA A 43 -1.35 -5.78 -8.34
C ALA A 43 -1.30 -5.56 -9.86
N LEU A 44 -0.08 -5.55 -10.43
CA LEU A 44 0.11 -5.42 -11.87
C LEU A 44 -0.55 -6.59 -12.62
N ALA A 45 -0.35 -7.83 -12.16
CA ALA A 45 -0.98 -9.01 -12.75
C ALA A 45 -2.51 -8.93 -12.71
N ARG A 46 -3.10 -8.59 -11.56
CA ARG A 46 -4.57 -8.49 -11.42
C ARG A 46 -5.17 -7.38 -12.28
N ILE A 47 -4.50 -6.23 -12.39
CA ILE A 47 -4.93 -5.14 -13.27
C ILE A 47 -4.86 -5.57 -14.73
N GLN A 48 -3.81 -6.28 -15.12
CA GLN A 48 -3.67 -6.82 -16.47
C GLN A 48 -4.79 -7.83 -16.79
N ASP A 49 -5.08 -8.76 -15.88
CA ASP A 49 -6.11 -9.78 -16.04
C ASP A 49 -7.53 -9.18 -16.12
N ALA A 50 -7.77 -8.08 -15.39
CA ALA A 50 -9.03 -7.35 -15.43
C ALA A 50 -9.26 -6.60 -16.76
N GLY A 51 -8.22 -6.37 -17.55
CA GLY A 51 -8.28 -5.68 -18.85
C GLY A 51 -8.45 -4.15 -18.75
N ALA A 52 -8.86 -3.63 -17.60
CA ALA A 52 -8.89 -2.20 -17.28
C ALA A 52 -8.57 -1.95 -15.80
N GLY A 53 -7.68 -1.01 -15.50
CA GLY A 53 -7.33 -0.67 -14.12
C GLY A 53 -6.13 0.27 -13.99
N VAL A 54 -5.91 0.74 -12.76
CA VAL A 54 -4.83 1.71 -12.46
C VAL A 54 -4.03 1.31 -11.23
N LEU A 55 -2.71 1.31 -11.37
CA LEU A 55 -1.78 1.30 -10.23
C LEU A 55 -1.21 2.70 -10.03
N LEU A 56 -1.51 3.29 -8.87
CA LEU A 56 -0.98 4.57 -8.43
C LEU A 56 0.25 4.33 -7.56
N TYR A 57 1.43 4.63 -8.10
CA TYR A 57 2.70 4.50 -7.41
C TYR A 57 3.06 5.82 -6.71
N LEU A 58 2.86 5.83 -5.39
CA LEU A 58 3.11 7.00 -4.55
C LEU A 58 4.53 6.98 -4.01
N ARG A 59 5.30 8.02 -4.34
CA ARG A 59 6.70 8.20 -3.90
C ARG A 59 6.76 8.70 -2.46
N GLN A 60 6.35 7.84 -1.54
CA GLN A 60 6.23 8.10 -0.09
C GLN A 60 6.96 6.99 0.69
N GLU A 61 8.23 6.79 0.35
CA GLU A 61 9.10 5.76 0.93
C GLU A 61 9.10 5.75 2.47
N GLY A 62 9.18 4.56 3.06
CA GLY A 62 9.27 4.39 4.50
C GLY A 62 8.05 4.88 5.28
N ARG A 63 6.87 4.96 4.66
CA ARG A 63 5.67 5.63 5.24
C ARG A 63 5.86 7.12 5.45
N GLY A 64 6.58 7.78 4.54
CA GLY A 64 6.81 9.22 4.55
C GLY A 64 8.09 9.66 5.26
N ILE A 65 8.77 8.77 6.00
CA ILE A 65 10.05 9.12 6.66
C ILE A 65 11.25 9.12 5.70
N GLY A 66 11.08 8.58 4.49
CA GLY A 66 12.11 8.46 3.46
C GLY A 66 13.08 7.28 3.66
N LEU A 67 13.85 6.97 2.61
CA LEU A 67 14.72 5.79 2.55
C LEU A 67 15.79 5.79 3.65
N GLY A 68 16.44 6.92 3.89
CA GLY A 68 17.54 7.01 4.87
C GLY A 68 17.06 6.66 6.29
N ASN A 69 15.89 7.17 6.70
CA ASN A 69 15.32 6.87 8.00
C ASN A 69 14.77 5.44 8.07
N LYS A 70 14.23 4.90 6.97
CA LYS A 70 13.87 3.49 6.88
C LYS A 70 15.06 2.56 7.13
N ILE A 71 16.23 2.87 6.55
CA ILE A 71 17.46 2.10 6.80
C ILE A 71 17.89 2.20 8.28
N ARG A 72 17.78 3.39 8.89
CA ARG A 72 18.02 3.56 10.34
C ARG A 72 17.04 2.76 11.19
N ALA A 73 15.77 2.71 10.80
CA ALA A 73 14.75 1.91 11.48
C ALA A 73 15.06 0.41 11.36
N TYR A 74 15.54 -0.04 10.20
CA TYR A 74 16.04 -1.41 10.04
C TYR A 74 17.22 -1.74 10.95
N ALA A 75 18.18 -0.82 11.12
CA ALA A 75 19.27 -1.02 12.07
C ALA A 75 18.75 -1.19 13.51
N LYS A 76 17.71 -0.43 13.89
CA LYS A 76 17.02 -0.60 15.18
C LYS A 76 16.24 -1.90 15.30
N GLN A 77 15.65 -2.38 14.21
CA GLN A 77 15.00 -3.68 14.20
C GLN A 77 16.00 -4.83 14.36
N ASP A 78 17.20 -4.69 13.78
CA ASP A 78 18.29 -5.65 13.95
C ASP A 78 18.82 -5.66 15.42
N GLU A 79 18.56 -4.60 16.20
CA GLU A 79 18.78 -4.54 17.66
C GLU A 79 17.62 -5.15 18.49
N GLY A 80 16.54 -5.61 17.83
CA GLY A 80 15.40 -6.30 18.46
C GLY A 80 14.12 -5.46 18.63
N LEU A 81 14.11 -4.21 18.16
CA LEU A 81 12.88 -3.39 18.14
C LEU A 81 11.94 -3.85 17.02
N ASP A 82 10.63 -3.71 17.20
CA ASP A 82 9.71 -3.89 16.08
C ASP A 82 9.59 -2.64 15.20
N THR A 83 8.76 -2.70 14.15
CA THR A 83 8.63 -1.58 13.20
C THR A 83 8.11 -0.30 13.84
N VAL A 84 7.19 -0.38 14.80
CA VAL A 84 6.59 0.81 15.42
C VAL A 84 7.58 1.39 16.42
N ASP A 85 8.19 0.56 17.27
CA ASP A 85 9.12 1.03 18.29
C ASP A 85 10.40 1.58 17.67
N ALA A 86 10.87 1.00 16.55
CA ALA A 86 11.99 1.55 15.79
C ALA A 86 11.69 2.95 15.22
N ASN A 87 10.48 3.20 14.73
CA ASN A 87 10.08 4.52 14.24
C ASN A 87 9.97 5.54 15.38
N LEU A 88 9.36 5.15 16.50
CA LEU A 88 9.25 6.00 17.70
C LEU A 88 10.63 6.34 18.28
N ALA A 89 11.56 5.38 18.31
CA ALA A 89 12.94 5.60 18.75
C ALA A 89 13.70 6.62 17.86
N LEU A 90 13.27 6.77 16.60
CA LEU A 90 13.80 7.75 15.66
C LEU A 90 13.03 9.08 15.68
N GLY A 91 11.98 9.21 16.51
CA GLY A 91 11.18 10.42 16.65
C GLY A 91 10.08 10.59 15.60
N PHE A 92 9.67 9.52 14.92
CA PHE A 92 8.61 9.55 13.90
C PHE A 92 7.32 8.90 14.40
N GLU A 93 6.19 9.36 13.87
CA GLU A 93 4.89 8.66 14.00
C GLU A 93 4.90 7.33 13.23
N ASP A 94 3.88 6.50 13.45
CA ASP A 94 3.76 5.16 12.85
C ASP A 94 3.48 5.19 11.33
N ASP A 95 2.84 6.26 10.84
CA ASP A 95 2.49 6.47 9.44
C ASP A 95 2.23 7.97 9.11
N LEU A 96 3.08 8.58 8.28
CA LEU A 96 2.96 9.99 7.88
C LEU A 96 2.35 10.18 6.47
N ARG A 97 1.77 9.13 5.89
CA ARG A 97 1.29 9.17 4.50
C ARG A 97 -0.06 9.87 4.38
N GLY A 98 -0.17 10.73 3.37
CA GLY A 98 -1.44 11.27 2.89
C GLY A 98 -1.86 10.65 1.56
N TYR A 99 -3.16 10.42 1.39
CA TYR A 99 -3.74 9.81 0.18
C TYR A 99 -4.43 10.80 -0.78
N GLN A 100 -4.45 12.09 -0.44
CA GLN A 100 -4.99 13.17 -1.27
C GLN A 100 -4.45 13.13 -2.70
N VAL A 101 -3.13 12.95 -2.86
CA VAL A 101 -2.51 12.86 -4.19
C VAL A 101 -3.04 11.68 -5.02
N ALA A 102 -3.42 10.56 -4.40
CA ALA A 102 -4.05 9.46 -5.12
C ALA A 102 -5.47 9.81 -5.56
N ALA A 103 -6.23 10.51 -4.71
CA ALA A 103 -7.54 11.02 -5.09
C ALA A 103 -7.45 12.04 -6.25
N ASP A 104 -6.49 12.96 -6.19
CA ASP A 104 -6.26 13.95 -7.26
C ASP A 104 -5.90 13.26 -8.58
N MET A 105 -5.03 12.25 -8.55
CA MET A 105 -4.69 11.46 -9.73
C MET A 105 -5.91 10.71 -10.30
N LEU A 106 -6.78 10.13 -9.47
CA LEU A 106 -7.99 9.45 -9.95
C LEU A 106 -8.99 10.41 -10.59
N ARG A 107 -9.13 11.63 -10.04
CA ARG A 107 -9.99 12.67 -10.63
C ARG A 107 -9.44 13.18 -11.95
N ASP A 108 -8.12 13.37 -12.05
CA ASP A 108 -7.46 13.77 -13.29
C ASP A 108 -7.64 12.72 -14.39
N LEU A 109 -7.63 11.42 -14.03
CA LEU A 109 -7.96 10.31 -14.92
C LEU A 109 -9.45 10.18 -15.26
N GLY A 110 -10.32 11.02 -14.69
CA GLY A 110 -11.76 10.98 -14.94
C GLY A 110 -12.48 9.74 -14.38
N VAL A 111 -11.89 9.03 -13.42
CA VAL A 111 -12.48 7.82 -12.83
C VAL A 111 -13.64 8.20 -11.91
N ARG A 112 -14.79 7.52 -12.04
CA ARG A 112 -16.01 7.82 -11.27
C ARG A 112 -16.07 7.07 -9.95
N SER A 113 -15.69 5.79 -9.96
CA SER A 113 -15.66 4.96 -8.77
C SER A 113 -14.63 3.84 -8.87
N VAL A 114 -14.17 3.36 -7.72
CA VAL A 114 -13.04 2.42 -7.63
C VAL A 114 -13.36 1.21 -6.75
N VAL A 115 -12.82 0.08 -7.19
CA VAL A 115 -12.63 -1.14 -6.42
C VAL A 115 -11.19 -1.16 -5.93
N LEU A 116 -10.99 -0.98 -4.63
CA LEU A 116 -9.66 -0.73 -4.09
C LEU A 116 -8.98 -2.02 -3.59
N MET A 117 -7.86 -2.39 -4.20
CA MET A 117 -7.01 -3.50 -3.76
C MET A 117 -6.15 -3.11 -2.54
N THR A 118 -6.63 -3.40 -1.32
CA THR A 118 -5.94 -3.05 -0.08
C THR A 118 -6.38 -3.91 1.12
N ASN A 119 -5.45 -4.14 2.05
CA ASN A 119 -5.75 -4.63 3.41
C ASN A 119 -5.54 -3.55 4.47
N ASN A 120 -5.18 -2.32 4.06
CA ASN A 120 -5.06 -1.19 4.97
C ASN A 120 -6.36 -0.38 4.91
N PRO A 121 -7.21 -0.41 5.96
CA PRO A 121 -8.43 0.40 6.03
C PRO A 121 -8.15 1.89 5.90
N ARG A 122 -7.02 2.40 6.43
CA ARG A 122 -6.65 3.83 6.32
C ARG A 122 -6.60 4.33 4.87
N LYS A 123 -6.30 3.46 3.89
CA LYS A 123 -6.34 3.81 2.46
C LYS A 123 -7.77 3.99 1.95
N VAL A 124 -8.70 3.14 2.40
CA VAL A 124 -10.12 3.22 2.03
C VAL A 124 -10.69 4.53 2.58
N GLU A 125 -10.55 4.75 3.88
CA GLU A 125 -11.00 5.96 4.56
C GLU A 125 -10.38 7.22 3.97
N GLY A 126 -9.07 7.24 3.72
CA GLY A 126 -8.39 8.40 3.13
C GLY A 126 -8.96 8.77 1.76
N LEU A 127 -9.12 7.80 0.86
CA LEU A 127 -9.71 8.08 -0.46
C LEU A 127 -11.18 8.55 -0.36
N LYS A 128 -11.98 7.95 0.55
CA LYS A 128 -13.37 8.37 0.79
C LYS A 128 -13.46 9.79 1.35
N GLN A 129 -12.60 10.15 2.30
CA GLN A 129 -12.51 11.50 2.87
C GLN A 129 -12.13 12.53 1.80
N ASP A 130 -11.28 12.13 0.86
CA ASP A 130 -10.93 12.92 -0.32
C ASP A 130 -12.00 12.82 -1.44
N GLY A 131 -13.20 12.29 -1.17
CA GLY A 131 -14.33 12.32 -2.10
C GLY A 131 -14.25 11.34 -3.27
N ILE A 132 -13.37 10.33 -3.21
CA ILE A 132 -13.40 9.21 -4.16
C ILE A 132 -14.49 8.22 -3.75
N VAL A 133 -15.31 7.80 -4.70
CA VAL A 133 -16.30 6.74 -4.50
C VAL A 133 -15.60 5.38 -4.49
N VAL A 134 -15.24 4.88 -3.32
CA VAL A 134 -14.74 3.50 -3.14
C VAL A 134 -15.95 2.58 -2.94
N THR A 135 -16.31 1.81 -3.97
CA THR A 135 -17.53 0.97 -3.95
C THR A 135 -17.34 -0.30 -3.15
N ARG A 136 -16.17 -0.92 -3.27
CA ARG A 136 -15.76 -2.03 -2.39
C ARG A 136 -14.26 -2.09 -2.24
N ARG A 137 -13.83 -2.76 -1.17
CA ARG A 137 -12.46 -3.20 -0.96
C ARG A 137 -12.30 -4.58 -1.57
N GLU A 138 -11.18 -4.83 -2.21
CA GLU A 138 -10.73 -6.19 -2.51
C GLU A 138 -9.47 -6.51 -1.71
N PRO A 139 -9.41 -7.68 -1.04
CA PRO A 139 -8.20 -8.14 -0.39
C PRO A 139 -7.01 -8.15 -1.35
N HIS A 140 -5.85 -7.77 -0.83
CA HIS A 140 -4.59 -7.70 -1.57
C HIS A 140 -3.46 -8.27 -0.74
N GLU A 141 -3.50 -9.59 -0.56
CA GLU A 141 -2.56 -10.36 0.25
C GLU A 141 -1.62 -11.18 -0.64
N VAL A 142 -0.40 -11.36 -0.16
CA VAL A 142 0.60 -12.25 -0.72
C VAL A 142 1.04 -13.21 0.38
N GLU A 143 1.45 -14.42 0.00
CA GLU A 143 1.85 -15.41 0.99
C GLU A 143 3.08 -14.96 1.79
N ALA A 144 3.01 -15.14 3.11
CA ALA A 144 4.14 -14.87 3.98
C ALA A 144 5.24 -15.92 3.76
N HIS A 145 6.50 -15.48 3.81
CA HIS A 145 7.66 -16.36 3.80
C HIS A 145 8.52 -16.10 5.05
N GLU A 146 9.48 -16.98 5.33
CA GLU A 146 10.18 -17.02 6.64
C GLU A 146 10.75 -15.67 7.10
N HIS A 147 11.24 -14.84 6.16
CA HIS A 147 11.87 -13.55 6.46
C HIS A 147 10.91 -12.37 6.68
N ASN A 148 9.63 -12.48 6.30
CA ASN A 148 8.67 -11.36 6.39
C ASN A 148 7.51 -11.62 7.37
N ARG A 149 7.45 -12.81 8.00
CA ARG A 149 6.36 -13.18 8.93
C ARG A 149 6.19 -12.19 10.09
N GLU A 150 7.27 -11.84 10.78
CA GLU A 150 7.22 -10.88 11.90
C GLU A 150 6.76 -9.50 11.42
N TYR A 151 7.25 -9.05 10.26
CA TYR A 151 6.83 -7.78 9.67
C TYR A 151 5.33 -7.75 9.33
N LEU A 152 4.81 -8.82 8.74
CA LEU A 152 3.38 -8.95 8.42
C LEU A 152 2.52 -9.03 9.68
N LYS A 153 3.01 -9.73 10.72
CA LYS A 153 2.36 -9.77 12.03
C LYS A 153 2.29 -8.39 12.67
N THR A 154 3.39 -7.61 12.68
CA THR A 154 3.37 -6.22 13.18
C THR A 154 2.37 -5.34 12.40
N LYS A 155 2.26 -5.53 11.08
CA LYS A 155 1.24 -4.84 10.26
C LYS A 155 -0.19 -5.12 10.73
N GLN A 156 -0.50 -6.38 11.03
CA GLN A 156 -1.82 -6.77 11.51
C GLN A 156 -2.05 -6.27 12.95
N ASP A 157 -1.15 -6.64 13.87
CA ASP A 157 -1.34 -6.45 15.32
C ASP A 157 -1.26 -4.97 15.75
N ARG A 158 -0.38 -4.18 15.12
CA ARG A 158 -0.09 -2.81 15.57
C ARG A 158 -0.54 -1.71 14.62
N LEU A 159 -0.79 -2.04 13.35
CA LEU A 159 -1.03 -1.04 12.30
C LEU A 159 -2.42 -1.18 11.66
N GLY A 160 -3.24 -2.09 12.19
CA GLY A 160 -4.64 -2.26 11.81
C GLY A 160 -4.83 -2.80 10.40
N HIS A 161 -3.83 -3.49 9.85
CA HIS A 161 -4.03 -4.20 8.58
C HIS A 161 -4.96 -5.40 8.80
N LEU A 162 -5.94 -5.55 7.91
CA LEU A 162 -6.83 -6.71 7.89
C LEU A 162 -6.01 -7.97 7.53
N GLY A 163 -6.36 -9.10 8.13
CA GLY A 163 -5.87 -10.42 7.75
C GLY A 163 -6.99 -11.32 7.26
N ASN A 164 -6.63 -12.50 6.74
CA ASN A 164 -7.51 -13.46 6.07
C ASN A 164 -8.73 -13.98 6.89
N ASN A 165 -8.85 -13.66 8.18
CA ASN A 165 -9.97 -14.08 9.04
C ASN A 165 -11.07 -13.02 9.25
N GLY A 166 -11.05 -11.92 8.50
CA GLY A 166 -12.17 -10.99 8.46
C GLY A 166 -13.20 -11.41 7.41
N ASN A 167 -14.11 -12.33 7.76
CA ASN A 167 -15.45 -12.26 7.18
C ASN A 167 -15.99 -10.88 7.58
N GLU A 168 -16.11 -9.98 6.60
CA GLU A 168 -16.91 -8.77 6.77
C GLU A 168 -18.38 -9.21 6.75
N GLU A 169 -19.04 -9.12 7.92
CA GLU A 169 -20.46 -8.80 7.98
C GLU A 169 -20.71 -7.38 7.42
#